data_AF-A0A817L6J5-F1
#
_entry.id   AF-A0A817L6J5-F1
#
_cell.length_a   1.000
_cell.length_b   1.000
_cell.length_c   1.000
_cell.angle_alpha   90.00
_cell.angle_beta   90.00
_cell.angle_gamma   90.00
#
_symmetry.space_group_name_H-M   'P 1'
#
loop_
_entity.id
_entity.type
_entity.pdbx_description
1 polymer ?
#
loop_
_entity_poly.entity_id
_entity_poly.type
_entity_poly.pdbx_seq_one_letter_code
_entity_poly.pdbx_strand_id
1 'polypeptide(L)' 'MEKEEEKVKDAYEQIENYLKLISATAIEDKLQDGVSQCIQRLARAGIKIWVLTGDKIETAYNIGLPCRLLTNDMETFFY' A
#
# COMPACT_ATOMS: atom_id res chain seq x y z
N MET A 1 -2.39 12.58 28.73
CA MET A 1 -2.61 12.09 27.36
C MET A 1 -1.37 11.39 26.84
N GLU A 2 -0.29 12.07 26.42
CA GLU A 2 0.91 11.38 25.88
C GLU A 2 1.51 10.31 26.83
N LYS A 3 1.68 10.64 28.12
CA LYS A 3 2.17 9.69 29.14
C LYS A 3 1.24 8.51 29.44
N GLU A 4 -0.03 8.62 29.05
CA GLU A 4 -1.02 7.57 29.26
C GLU A 4 -1.04 6.63 28.06
N GLU A 5 -0.97 7.19 26.84
CA GLU A 5 -0.78 6.43 25.59
C GLU A 5 0.51 5.61 25.62
N GLU A 6 1.61 6.18 26.11
CA GLU A 6 2.90 5.48 26.24
C GLU A 6 2.80 4.28 27.19
N LYS A 7 2.16 4.44 28.36
CA LYS A 7 1.95 3.33 29.30
C LYS A 7 1.07 2.23 28.75
N VAL A 8 0.06 2.58 27.95
CA VAL A 8 -0.80 1.60 27.28
C VAL A 8 0.00 0.83 26.24
N LYS A 9 0.83 1.52 25.46
CA LYS A 9 1.73 0.90 24.49
C LYS A 9 2.71 -0.08 25.16
N ASP A 10 3.33 0.32 26.25
CA ASP A 10 4.26 -0.53 27.02
C ASP A 10 3.57 -1.82 27.51
N ALA A 11 2.31 -1.71 27.95
CA ALA A 11 1.54 -2.86 28.39
C ALA A 11 1.23 -3.83 27.23
N TYR A 12 0.91 -3.32 26.04
CA TYR A 12 0.73 -4.15 24.84
C TYR A 12 2.02 -4.85 24.45
N GLU A 13 3.14 -4.12 24.39
CA GLU A 13 4.44 -4.69 24.03
C GLU A 13 4.89 -5.79 24.99
N GLN A 14 4.53 -5.74 26.27
CA GLN A 14 4.83 -6.82 27.22
C GLN A 14 4.04 -8.11 26.94
N ILE A 15 2.79 -8.00 26.45
CA ILE A 15 1.90 -9.14 26.21
C ILE A 15 2.10 -9.73 24.81
N GLU A 16 2.43 -8.92 23.81
CA GLU A 16 2.58 -9.32 22.40
C GLU A 16 3.92 -10.02 22.07
N ASN A 17 4.47 -10.79 23.02
CA ASN A 17 5.69 -11.57 22.85
C ASN A 17 5.40 -13.07 22.64
N TYR A 18 6.35 -13.80 22.05
CA TYR A 18 6.30 -15.27 21.87
C TYR A 18 5.04 -15.79 21.13
N LEU A 19 4.54 -15.01 20.17
CA LEU A 19 3.41 -15.41 19.34
C LEU A 19 3.82 -16.41 18.25
N LYS A 20 2.91 -17.32 17.91
CA LYS A 20 3.04 -18.22 16.75
C LYS A 20 2.15 -17.72 15.63
N LEU A 21 2.72 -17.43 14.46
CA LEU A 21 1.93 -17.11 13.27
C LEU A 21 1.10 -18.33 12.86
N ILE A 22 -0.23 -18.15 12.78
CA ILE A 22 -1.17 -19.21 12.36
C ILE A 22 -1.52 -19.05 10.88
N SER A 23 -1.85 -17.83 10.47
CA SER A 23 -2.29 -17.50 9.11
C SER A 23 -2.13 -16.01 8.83
N ALA A 24 -2.23 -15.64 7.56
CA ALA A 24 -2.35 -14.26 7.10
C ALA A 24 -3.58 -14.10 6.21
N THR A 25 -4.13 -12.89 6.16
CA THR A 25 -5.22 -12.50 5.27
C THR A 25 -4.74 -11.43 4.31
N ALA A 26 -5.32 -11.38 3.11
CA ALA A 26 -5.12 -10.29 2.16
C ALA A 26 -6.48 -9.73 1.76
N ILE A 27 -6.58 -8.41 1.69
CA ILE A 27 -7.75 -7.70 1.19
C ILE A 27 -7.28 -6.95 -0.05
N GLU A 28 -7.99 -7.14 -1.16
CA GLU A 28 -7.75 -6.39 -2.38
C GLU A 28 -8.61 -5.12 -2.38
N ASP A 29 -7.98 -3.98 -2.60
CA ASP A 29 -8.69 -2.75 -2.87
C ASP A 29 -9.17 -2.76 -4.33
N LYS A 30 -10.49 -2.70 -4.51
CA LYS A 30 -11.11 -2.90 -5.81
C LYS A 30 -10.92 -1.68 -6.69
N LEU A 31 -10.27 -1.90 -7.82
CA LEU A 31 -10.21 -0.93 -8.90
C LEU A 31 -11.56 -0.84 -9.61
N GLN A 32 -11.81 0.32 -10.22
CA GLN A 32 -12.93 0.44 -11.17
C GLN A 32 -12.66 -0.43 -12.41
N ASP A 33 -13.74 -0.89 -13.02
CA ASP A 33 -13.66 -1.70 -14.23
C ASP A 33 -12.90 -0.97 -15.35
N GLY A 34 -11.91 -1.64 -15.94
CA GLY A 34 -11.17 -1.11 -17.08
C GLY A 34 -9.98 -0.20 -16.75
N VAL A 35 -9.73 0.15 -15.49
CA VAL A 35 -8.64 1.06 -15.08
C VAL A 35 -7.28 0.57 -15.59
N SER A 36 -6.93 -0.68 -15.32
CA SER A 36 -5.63 -1.24 -15.71
C SER A 36 -5.45 -1.31 -17.24
N GLN A 37 -6.53 -1.56 -17.99
CA GLN A 37 -6.52 -1.53 -19.46
C GLN A 37 -6.35 -0.11 -19.98
N CYS A 38 -7.05 0.86 -19.38
CA CYS A 38 -6.96 2.27 -19.74
C CYS A 38 -5.54 2.80 -19.53
N ILE A 39 -4.98 2.61 -18.33
CA ILE A 39 -3.61 3.06 -17.97
C ILE A 39 -2.59 2.51 -18.96
N GLN A 40 -2.64 1.21 -19.28
CA GLN A 40 -1.73 0.63 -20.27
C GLN A 40 -1.90 1.22 -21.67
N ARG A 41 -3.13 1.49 -22.12
CA ARG A 41 -3.37 2.07 -23.44
C ARG A 41 -2.80 3.48 -23.53
N LEU A 42 -3.01 4.28 -22.49
CA LEU A 42 -2.45 5.63 -22.39
C LEU A 42 -0.92 5.59 -22.34
N ALA A 43 -0.33 4.70 -21.53
CA ALA A 43 1.11 4.53 -21.45
C ALA A 43 1.74 4.10 -22.79
N ARG A 44 1.11 3.15 -23.51
CA ARG A 44 1.54 2.72 -24.86
C ARG A 44 1.41 3.83 -25.91
N ALA A 45 0.48 4.76 -25.73
CA ALA A 45 0.35 5.95 -26.55
C ALA A 45 1.40 7.03 -26.22
N GLY A 46 2.33 6.77 -25.29
CA GLY A 46 3.38 7.71 -24.89
C GLY A 46 2.96 8.72 -23.83
N ILE A 47 1.75 8.59 -23.27
CA ILE A 47 1.23 9.50 -22.23
C ILE A 47 1.84 9.13 -20.88
N LYS A 48 2.44 10.11 -20.20
CA LYS A 48 2.94 9.95 -18.83
C LYS A 48 1.79 10.16 -17.84
N ILE A 49 1.65 9.23 -16.90
CA ILE A 49 0.53 9.18 -15.96
C ILE A 49 1.10 9.37 -14.56
N TRP A 50 0.54 10.33 -13.83
CA TRP A 50 0.94 10.63 -12.45
C TRP A 50 -0.28 10.45 -11.55
N VAL A 51 -0.09 9.77 -10.42
CA VAL A 51 -1.12 9.63 -9.40
C VAL A 51 -0.73 10.53 -8.23
N LEU A 52 -1.60 11.48 -7.93
CA LEU A 52 -1.48 12.37 -6.77
C LEU A 52 -2.54 11.94 -5.78
N THR A 53 -2.13 11.47 -4.62
CA THR A 53 -3.03 11.00 -3.56
C THR A 53 -2.61 11.56 -2.21
N GLY A 54 -3.59 11.80 -1.34
CA GLY A 54 -3.38 12.14 0.07
C GLY A 54 -3.42 10.92 1.00
N ASP A 55 -3.48 9.71 0.42
CA ASP A 55 -3.46 8.45 1.16
C ASP A 55 -2.03 8.07 1.56
N LYS A 56 -1.92 7.06 2.41
CA LYS A 56 -0.63 6.49 2.85
C LYS A 56 0.18 5.97 1.66
N ILE A 57 1.50 6.03 1.81
CA ILE A 57 2.46 5.58 0.79
C ILE A 57 2.23 4.10 0.47
N GLU A 58 1.99 3.27 1.48
CA GLU A 58 1.77 1.83 1.33
C GLU A 58 0.51 1.55 0.50
N THR A 59 -0.57 2.32 0.71
CA THR A 59 -1.79 2.18 -0.07
C THR A 59 -1.58 2.60 -1.52
N ALA A 60 -0.90 3.73 -1.75
CA ALA A 60 -0.58 4.21 -3.09
C ALA A 60 0.27 3.19 -3.87
N TYR A 61 1.26 2.60 -3.21
CA TYR A 61 2.08 1.53 -3.79
C TYR A 61 1.24 0.29 -4.13
N ASN A 62 0.39 -0.17 -3.19
CA ASN A 62 -0.47 -1.33 -3.37
C ASN A 62 -1.53 -1.14 -4.46
N ILE A 63 -1.96 0.10 -4.75
CA ILE A 63 -2.84 0.43 -5.88
C ILE A 63 -2.07 0.52 -7.20
N GLY A 64 -0.84 1.04 -7.17
CA GLY A 64 -0.01 1.22 -8.36
C GLY A 64 0.27 -0.08 -9.12
N LEU A 65 0.46 -1.18 -8.39
CA LEU A 65 0.72 -2.51 -8.95
C LEU A 65 -0.48 -3.08 -9.76
N PRO A 66 -1.69 -3.28 -9.20
CA PRO A 66 -2.83 -3.83 -9.94
C PRO A 66 -3.33 -2.90 -11.05
N CYS A 67 -3.16 -1.58 -10.90
CA CYS A 67 -3.43 -0.59 -11.96
C CYS A 67 -2.44 -0.68 -13.14
N ARG A 68 -1.34 -1.42 -12.98
CA ARG A 68 -0.21 -1.50 -13.92
C ARG A 68 0.44 -0.14 -14.18
N LEU A 69 0.40 0.72 -13.18
CA LEU A 69 1.19 1.95 -13.16
C LEU A 69 2.62 1.64 -12.69
N LEU A 70 2.76 0.70 -11.75
CA LEU A 70 4.02 0.15 -11.26
C LEU A 70 4.16 -1.31 -11.70
N THR A 71 5.39 -1.76 -11.89
CA THR A 71 5.73 -3.16 -12.17
C THR A 71 6.85 -3.62 -11.22
N ASN A 72 6.98 -4.93 -11.03
CA ASN A 72 7.92 -5.51 -10.06
C ASN A 72 9.40 -5.24 -10.40
N ASP A 73 9.70 -4.85 -11.63
CA ASP A 73 11.02 -4.51 -12.15
C ASP A 73 11.35 -3.00 -12.06
N MET A 74 10.40 -2.16 -11.63
CA MET A 74 10.65 -0.74 -11.42
C MET A 74 11.35 -0.48 -10.08
N GLU A 75 12.40 0.34 -10.12
CA GLU A 75 13.00 0.88 -8.90
C GLU A 75 12.06 1.93 -8.27
N THR A 76 11.85 1.84 -6.96
CA THR A 76 11.01 2.76 -6.19
C THR A 76 11.83 3.59 -5.23
N PHE A 77 11.58 4.90 -5.21
CA PHE A 77 12.25 5.85 -4.33
C PHE A 77 11.27 6.34 -3.27
N PHE A 78 11.56 6.07 -2.00
CA PHE A 78 10.84 6.59 -0.84
C PHE A 78 11.73 7.60 -0.10
N TYR A 79 11.14 8.68 0.40
CA TYR A 79 11.82 9.75 1.12
C TYR A 79 11.43 9.78 2.59
#